data_AF-A0AAE1PJ77-F1
#
_entry.id   AF-A0AAE1PJ77-F1
#
_cell.length_a   1.000
_cell.length_b   1.000
_cell.length_c   1.000
_cell.angle_alpha   90.00
_cell.angle_beta   90.00
_cell.angle_gamma   90.00
#
_symmetry.space_group_name_H-M   'P 1'
#
loop_
_entity.id
_entity.type
_entity.pdbx_description
1 polymer ?
#
loop_
_entity_poly.entity_id
_entity_poly.type
_entity_poly.pdbx_seq_one_letter_code
_entity_poly.pdbx_strand_id
1 'polypeptide(L)'
;MDEGDIFDSVLALEEEHYKAGEAEGKQDGQLKYYQEGFVRGWQQACHVLQELGYIEGLLSSLLLICNPEIDCRLHNQCTKLLETVRDLSKWEAAGEEEVERKLSELHTKTRFILQRLKVSSKVINRSDDDF
;
A
#
# COMPACT_ATOMS: atom_id res chain seq x y z
N MET A 1 56.63 -12.04 -34.01
CA MET A 1 55.38 -11.62 -33.35
C MET A 1 55.15 -12.68 -32.30
N ASP A 2 55.33 -12.30 -31.04
CA ASP A 2 55.45 -13.24 -29.92
C ASP A 2 54.03 -13.69 -29.51
N GLU A 3 53.77 -14.99 -29.51
CA GLU A 3 52.43 -15.54 -29.26
C GLU A 3 51.90 -15.14 -27.87
N GLY A 4 52.78 -14.89 -26.90
CA GLY A 4 52.43 -14.43 -25.55
C GLY A 4 51.76 -13.04 -25.51
N ASP A 5 52.13 -12.13 -26.42
CA ASP A 5 51.63 -10.74 -26.44
C ASP A 5 50.15 -10.67 -26.86
N ILE A 6 49.71 -11.62 -27.69
CA ILE A 6 48.32 -11.73 -28.14
C ILE A 6 47.44 -12.32 -27.04
N PHE A 7 47.91 -13.35 -26.31
CA PHE A 7 47.15 -13.93 -25.20
C PHE A 7 47.02 -12.96 -24.02
N ASP A 8 48.08 -12.22 -23.69
CA ASP A 8 48.04 -11.19 -22.64
C ASP A 8 47.09 -10.03 -23.02
N SER A 9 47.07 -9.65 -24.30
CA SER A 9 46.14 -8.64 -24.81
C SER A 9 44.68 -9.12 -24.77
N VAL A 10 44.42 -10.39 -25.08
CA VAL A 10 43.07 -10.99 -25.00
C VAL A 10 42.62 -11.08 -23.54
N LEU A 11 43.49 -11.50 -22.62
CA LEU A 11 43.18 -11.56 -21.19
C LEU A 11 42.88 -10.18 -20.60
N ALA A 12 43.65 -9.15 -21.00
CA ALA A 12 43.39 -7.77 -20.59
C ALA A 12 42.03 -7.26 -21.09
N LEU A 13 41.67 -7.60 -22.33
CA LEU A 13 40.38 -7.24 -22.92
C LEU A 13 39.22 -7.97 -22.24
N GLU A 14 39.39 -9.26 -21.91
CA GLU A 14 38.39 -10.03 -21.16
C GLU A 14 38.18 -9.46 -19.75
N GLU A 15 39.23 -9.07 -19.05
CA GLU A 15 39.12 -8.41 -17.75
C GLU A 15 38.42 -7.05 -17.84
N GLU A 16 38.68 -6.27 -18.88
CA GLU A 16 38.03 -4.98 -19.12
C GLU A 16 36.53 -5.18 -19.35
N HIS A 17 36.16 -6.12 -20.23
CA HIS A 17 34.75 -6.45 -20.48
C HIS A 17 34.05 -7.01 -19.24
N TYR A 18 34.74 -7.82 -18.43
CA TYR A 18 34.18 -8.34 -17.19
C TYR A 18 33.87 -7.22 -16.19
N LYS A 19 34.82 -6.30 -15.98
CA LYS A 19 34.64 -5.14 -15.09
C LYS A 19 33.56 -4.20 -15.62
N ALA A 20 33.48 -4.01 -16.93
CA ALA A 20 32.42 -3.21 -17.56
C ALA A 20 31.04 -3.84 -17.34
N GLY A 21 30.92 -5.15 -17.55
CA GLY A 21 29.68 -5.89 -17.31
C GLY A 21 29.27 -5.92 -15.84
N GLU A 22 30.22 -6.01 -14.90
CA GLU A 22 29.95 -5.90 -13.47
C GLU A 22 29.42 -4.51 -13.10
N ALA A 23 30.02 -3.45 -13.63
CA ALA A 23 29.59 -2.08 -13.39
C ALA A 23 28.19 -1.81 -13.96
N GLU A 24 27.93 -2.26 -15.19
CA GLU A 24 26.61 -2.19 -15.83
C GLU A 24 25.57 -2.97 -15.03
N GLY A 25 25.85 -4.23 -14.67
CA GLY A 25 24.94 -5.06 -13.88
C GLY A 25 24.63 -4.46 -12.51
N LYS A 26 25.60 -3.80 -11.87
CA LYS A 26 25.39 -3.11 -10.59
C LYS A 26 24.51 -1.88 -10.76
N GLN A 27 24.72 -1.10 -11.82
CA GLN A 27 23.91 0.08 -12.13
C GLN A 27 22.46 -0.31 -12.45
N ASP A 28 22.27 -1.32 -13.30
CA ASP A 28 20.97 -1.85 -13.66
C ASP A 28 20.23 -2.41 -12.44
N GLY A 29 20.95 -3.16 -11.59
CA GLY A 29 20.43 -3.64 -10.33
C GLY A 29 19.89 -2.50 -9.47
N GLN A 30 20.69 -1.45 -9.25
CA GLN A 30 20.28 -0.29 -8.46
C GLN A 30 19.05 0.41 -9.05
N LEU A 31 19.02 0.62 -10.37
CA LEU A 31 17.89 1.25 -11.05
C LEU A 31 16.61 0.42 -10.87
N LYS A 32 16.71 -0.90 -11.08
CA LYS A 32 15.58 -1.82 -10.94
C LYS A 32 15.05 -1.85 -9.51
N TYR A 33 15.93 -1.93 -8.50
CA TYR A 33 15.52 -1.89 -7.09
C TYR A 33 14.81 -0.58 -6.74
N TYR A 34 15.30 0.54 -7.24
CA TYR A 34 14.65 1.83 -7.02
C TYR A 34 13.26 1.88 -7.64
N GLN A 35 13.12 1.43 -8.90
CA GLN A 35 11.84 1.38 -9.60
C GLN A 35 10.84 0.47 -8.88
N GLU A 36 11.26 -0.74 -8.48
CA GLU A 36 10.42 -1.66 -7.73
C GLU A 36 9.99 -1.07 -6.39
N GLY A 37 10.90 -0.46 -5.65
CA GLY A 37 10.60 0.20 -4.38
C GLY A 37 9.60 1.35 -4.54
N PHE A 38 9.77 2.17 -5.56
CA PHE A 38 8.84 3.26 -5.88
C PHE A 38 7.45 2.74 -6.25
N VAL A 39 7.36 1.76 -7.16
CA VAL A 39 6.09 1.20 -7.61
C VAL A 39 5.34 0.57 -6.45
N ARG A 40 6.02 -0.19 -5.59
CA ARG A 40 5.40 -0.81 -4.40
C ARG A 40 4.89 0.25 -3.41
N GLY A 41 5.70 1.28 -3.13
CA GLY A 41 5.28 2.37 -2.25
C GLY A 41 4.06 3.12 -2.79
N TRP A 42 4.02 3.36 -4.10
CA TRP A 42 2.88 3.98 -4.76
C TRP A 42 1.62 3.10 -4.70
N GLN A 43 1.75 1.80 -5.00
CA GLN A 43 0.65 0.84 -4.90
C GLN A 43 0.07 0.77 -3.48
N GLN A 44 0.93 0.74 -2.45
CA GLN A 44 0.49 0.75 -1.07
C GLN A 44 -0.25 2.05 -0.73
N ALA A 45 0.27 3.20 -1.16
CA ALA A 45 -0.40 4.49 -0.94
C ALA A 45 -1.79 4.54 -1.61
N CYS A 46 -1.91 4.04 -2.85
CA CYS A 46 -3.20 3.94 -3.53
C CYS A 46 -4.16 3.00 -2.81
N HIS A 47 -3.69 1.82 -2.36
CA HIS A 47 -4.49 0.87 -1.61
C HIS A 47 -5.07 1.50 -0.33
N VAL A 48 -4.21 2.14 0.46
CA VAL A 48 -4.62 2.82 1.70
C VAL A 48 -5.66 3.90 1.41
N LEU A 49 -5.38 4.81 0.47
CA LEU A 49 -6.29 5.92 0.17
C LEU A 49 -7.63 5.42 -0.36
N GLN A 50 -7.64 4.34 -1.15
CA GLN A 50 -8.87 3.71 -1.62
C GLN A 50 -9.71 3.17 -0.47
N GLU A 51 -9.11 2.43 0.46
CA GLU A 51 -9.83 1.87 1.62
C GLU A 51 -10.35 2.97 2.56
N LEU A 52 -9.54 4.00 2.81
CA LEU A 52 -9.95 5.15 3.61
C LEU A 52 -11.12 5.91 2.96
N GLY A 53 -11.03 6.22 1.66
CA GLY A 53 -12.09 6.90 0.94
C GLY A 53 -13.39 6.10 0.90
N TYR A 54 -13.29 4.77 0.76
CA TYR A 54 -14.44 3.88 0.81
C TYR A 54 -15.16 3.94 2.16
N ILE A 55 -14.40 3.79 3.25
CA ILE A 55 -14.96 3.78 4.60
C ILE A 55 -15.48 5.16 4.99
N GLU A 56 -14.80 6.23 4.59
CA GLU A 56 -15.26 7.60 4.78
C GLU A 56 -16.63 7.83 4.10
N GLY A 57 -16.75 7.46 2.82
CA GLY A 57 -17.97 7.62 2.06
C GLY A 57 -19.13 6.84 2.67
N LEU A 58 -18.86 5.61 3.12
CA LEU A 58 -19.84 4.76 3.78
C LEU A 58 -20.33 5.38 5.10
N LEU A 59 -19.43 5.72 6.02
CA LEU A 59 -19.77 6.30 7.32
C LEU A 59 -20.49 7.65 7.17
N SER A 60 -20.03 8.49 6.24
CA SER A 60 -20.67 9.78 5.95
C SER A 60 -22.09 9.59 5.41
N SER A 61 -22.29 8.60 4.54
CA SER A 61 -23.61 8.27 4.00
C SER A 61 -24.55 7.73 5.07
N LEU A 62 -24.05 6.88 5.97
CA LEU A 62 -24.85 6.36 7.10
C LEU A 62 -25.29 7.48 8.04
N LEU A 63 -24.39 8.39 8.38
CA LEU A 63 -24.73 9.54 9.22
C LEU A 63 -25.74 10.48 8.55
N LEU A 64 -25.72 10.59 7.22
CA LEU A 64 -26.66 11.43 6.48
C LEU A 64 -28.05 10.77 6.33
N ILE A 65 -28.08 9.49 5.95
CA ILE A 65 -29.31 8.77 5.58
C ILE A 65 -30.01 8.17 6.80
N CYS A 66 -29.25 7.57 7.72
CA CYS A 66 -29.79 6.86 8.88
C CYS A 66 -29.82 7.71 10.15
N ASN A 67 -29.55 9.02 10.07
CA ASN A 67 -29.52 9.94 11.22
C ASN A 67 -30.70 9.77 12.22
N PRO A 68 -31.97 9.64 11.79
CA PRO A 68 -33.08 9.50 12.73
C PRO A 68 -33.16 8.12 13.41
N GLU A 69 -32.47 7.11 12.87
CA GLU A 69 -32.49 5.72 13.37
C GLU A 69 -31.24 5.36 14.18
N ILE A 70 -30.20 6.21 14.13
CA ILE A 70 -28.93 6.01 14.82
C ILE A 70 -29.04 6.52 16.26
N ASP A 71 -28.77 5.65 17.25
CA ASP A 71 -28.65 6.08 18.64
C ASP A 71 -27.42 6.97 18.85
N CYS A 72 -27.44 7.81 19.89
CA CYS A 72 -26.35 8.75 20.19
C CYS A 72 -24.99 8.06 20.35
N ARG A 73 -24.96 6.82 20.84
CA ARG A 73 -23.71 6.06 21.02
C ARG A 73 -23.11 5.66 19.68
N LEU A 74 -23.94 5.16 18.76
CA LEU A 74 -23.54 4.74 17.44
C LEU A 74 -23.17 5.95 16.56
N HIS A 75 -23.89 7.07 16.69
CA HIS A 75 -23.51 8.34 16.07
C HIS A 75 -22.09 8.77 16.48
N ASN A 76 -21.81 8.73 17.79
CA ASN A 76 -20.47 9.05 18.32
C ASN A 76 -19.40 8.05 17.85
N GLN A 77 -19.74 6.78 17.69
CA GLN A 77 -18.83 5.78 17.13
C GLN A 77 -18.49 6.08 15.67
N CYS A 78 -19.49 6.36 14.83
CA CYS A 78 -19.29 6.74 13.42
C CYS A 78 -18.44 8.02 13.31
N THR A 79 -18.74 9.04 14.13
CA THR A 79 -18.04 10.33 14.09
C THR A 79 -16.57 10.18 14.46
N LYS A 80 -16.25 9.46 15.55
CA LYS A 80 -14.85 9.19 15.96
C LYS A 80 -14.09 8.37 14.93
N LEU A 81 -14.78 7.44 14.27
CA LEU A 81 -14.17 6.62 13.23
C LEU A 81 -13.87 7.47 11.99
N LEU A 82 -14.78 8.37 11.60
CA LEU A 82 -14.55 9.36 10.53
C LEU A 82 -13.39 10.30 10.84
N GLU A 83 -13.28 10.82 12.07
CA GLU A 83 -12.14 11.64 12.50
C GLU A 83 -10.82 10.87 12.35
N THR A 84 -10.82 9.56 12.61
CA THR A 84 -9.64 8.71 12.46
C THR A 84 -9.27 8.49 10.99
N VAL A 85 -10.27 8.32 10.12
CA VAL A 85 -10.06 8.14 8.67
C VAL A 85 -9.55 9.43 8.02
N ARG A 86 -10.07 10.59 8.43
CA ARG A 86 -9.70 11.91 7.88
C ARG A 86 -8.35 12.43 8.35
N ASP A 87 -7.89 11.95 9.50
CA ASP A 87 -6.61 12.36 10.07
C ASP A 87 -5.46 11.60 9.39
N LEU A 88 -4.99 12.14 8.26
CA LEU A 88 -3.92 11.56 7.43
C LEU A 88 -2.63 11.31 8.22
N SER A 89 -2.34 12.09 9.25
CA SER A 89 -1.15 11.91 10.10
C SER A 89 -1.11 10.55 10.81
N LYS A 90 -2.28 9.92 11.03
CA LYS A 90 -2.38 8.57 11.62
C LYS A 90 -2.00 7.46 10.65
N TRP A 91 -1.97 7.75 9.37
CA TRP A 91 -1.71 6.83 8.26
C TRP A 91 -0.31 6.96 7.68
N GLU A 92 0.46 7.98 8.08
CA GLU A 92 1.88 8.17 7.76
C GLU A 92 2.82 7.18 8.50
N ALA A 93 2.33 5.98 8.83
CA ALA A 93 3.00 5.04 9.72
C ALA A 93 4.24 4.37 9.09
N ALA A 94 5.19 3.98 9.96
CA ALA A 94 6.58 3.65 9.65
C ALA A 94 6.82 2.29 8.93
N GLY A 95 5.77 1.60 8.47
CA GLY A 95 5.88 0.32 7.76
C GLY A 95 4.54 -0.30 7.35
N GLU A 96 4.59 -1.18 6.34
CA GLU A 96 3.44 -1.85 5.70
C GLU A 96 2.57 -2.64 6.69
N GLU A 97 3.19 -3.46 7.57
CA GLU A 97 2.47 -4.28 8.54
C GLU A 97 1.62 -3.46 9.53
N GLU A 98 2.10 -2.27 9.92
CA GLU A 98 1.35 -1.41 10.83
C GLU A 98 0.12 -0.82 10.15
N VAL A 99 0.27 -0.42 8.88
CA VAL A 99 -0.82 0.10 8.05
C VAL A 99 -1.90 -0.97 7.86
N GLU A 100 -1.51 -2.20 7.50
CA GLU A 100 -2.45 -3.32 7.32
C GLU A 100 -3.22 -3.65 8.60
N ARG A 101 -2.53 -3.63 9.75
CA ARG A 101 -3.18 -3.82 11.05
C ARG A 101 -4.21 -2.73 11.32
N LYS A 102 -3.87 -1.46 11.05
CA LYS A 102 -4.80 -0.32 11.23
C LYS A 102 -6.01 -0.43 10.30
N LEU A 103 -5.81 -0.79 9.04
CA LEU A 103 -6.90 -1.04 8.09
C LEU A 103 -7.80 -2.18 8.58
N SER A 104 -7.24 -3.30 9.02
CA SER A 104 -7.99 -4.45 9.55
C SER A 104 -8.85 -4.08 10.77
N GLU A 105 -8.33 -3.28 11.69
CA GLU A 105 -9.10 -2.75 12.82
C GLU A 105 -10.23 -1.82 12.37
N LEU A 106 -9.97 -0.95 11.38
CA LEU A 106 -10.93 -0.03 10.81
C LEU A 106 -12.09 -0.78 10.14
N HIS A 107 -11.79 -1.81 9.34
CA HIS A 107 -12.79 -2.70 8.75
C HIS A 107 -13.64 -3.39 9.81
N THR A 108 -13.01 -3.90 10.87
CA THR A 108 -13.71 -4.59 11.97
C THR A 108 -14.68 -3.65 12.69
N LYS A 109 -14.24 -2.42 12.99
CA LYS A 109 -15.07 -1.39 13.64
C LYS A 109 -16.24 -0.97 12.71
N THR A 110 -15.98 -0.81 11.42
CA THR A 110 -17.00 -0.43 10.44
C THR A 110 -18.03 -1.55 10.24
N ARG A 111 -17.58 -2.82 10.17
CA ARG A 111 -18.47 -3.99 10.09
C ARG A 111 -19.41 -4.08 11.28
N PHE A 112 -18.91 -3.81 12.48
CA PHE A 112 -19.72 -3.78 13.69
C PHE A 112 -20.82 -2.70 13.64
N ILE A 113 -20.51 -1.51 13.09
CA ILE A 113 -21.49 -0.44 12.88
C ILE A 113 -22.57 -0.89 11.88
N LEU A 114 -22.18 -1.46 10.73
CA LEU A 114 -23.14 -1.94 9.73
C LEU A 114 -24.08 -3.01 10.28
N GLN A 115 -23.56 -3.97 11.04
CA GLN A 115 -24.36 -5.02 11.67
C GLN A 115 -25.42 -4.46 12.60
N ARG A 116 -25.09 -3.40 13.37
CA ARG A 116 -26.07 -2.71 14.24
C ARG A 116 -27.17 -2.01 13.47
N LEU A 117 -26.83 -1.47 12.30
CA LEU A 117 -27.79 -0.83 11.39
C LEU A 117 -28.53 -1.83 10.50
N LYS A 118 -28.29 -3.13 10.66
CA LYS A 118 -28.82 -4.20 9.79
C LYS A 118 -28.50 -3.98 8.31
N VAL A 119 -27.43 -3.24 8.03
CA VAL A 119 -26.90 -3.04 6.67
C VAL A 119 -25.97 -4.22 6.35
N SER A 120 -26.06 -4.74 5.12
CA SER A 120 -25.24 -5.88 4.68
C SER A 120 -23.76 -5.58 4.83
N SER A 121 -23.03 -6.44 5.56
CA SER A 121 -21.58 -6.32 5.72
C SER A 121 -20.78 -6.71 4.47
N LYS A 122 -21.44 -7.29 3.44
CA LYS A 122 -20.81 -7.58 2.14
C LYS A 122 -20.28 -6.33 1.45
N VAL A 123 -20.80 -5.17 1.84
CA VAL A 123 -20.36 -3.85 1.38
C VAL A 123 -18.88 -3.62 1.71
N ILE A 124 -18.33 -4.19 2.80
CA ILE A 124 -16.95 -3.96 3.23
C ILE A 124 -15.96 -5.03 2.72
N ASN A 125 -16.44 -6.23 2.36
CA ASN A 125 -15.56 -7.31 1.90
C ASN A 125 -15.36 -7.21 0.38
N ARG A 126 -14.37 -6.42 -0.06
CA ARG A 126 -13.88 -6.44 -1.44
C ARG A 126 -12.75 -7.43 -1.69
N SER A 127 -12.33 -8.17 -0.66
CA SER A 127 -11.31 -9.22 -0.75
C SER A 127 -11.67 -10.38 -1.69
N ASP A 128 -12.88 -10.40 -2.26
CA ASP A 128 -13.35 -11.43 -3.20
C ASP A 128 -13.44 -10.92 -4.65
N ASP A 129 -13.18 -9.62 -4.90
CA ASP A 129 -13.15 -9.07 -6.26
C ASP A 129 -11.70 -9.06 -6.75
N ASP A 130 -11.24 -10.22 -7.22
CA ASP A 130 -9.97 -10.40 -7.95
C ASP A 130 -9.90 -9.39 -9.12
N PHE A 131 -8.89 -8.54 -9.11
CA PHE A 131 -8.44 -7.75 -10.27
C PHE A 131 -7.02 -8.14 -10.66
#